data_AF-A0A7W1PIK8-F1
#
_entry.id   AF-A0A7W1PIK8-F1
#
_cell.length_a   1.000
_cell.length_b   1.000
_cell.length_c   1.000
_cell.angle_alpha   90.00
_cell.angle_beta   90.00
_cell.angle_gamma   90.00
#
_symmetry.space_group_name_H-M   'P 1'
#
loop_
_entity.id
_entity.type
_entity.pdbx_description
1 polymer ?
#
loop_
_entity_poly.entity_id
_entity_poly.type
_entity_poly.pdbx_seq_one_letter_code
_entity_poly.pdbx_strand_id
1 'polypeptide(L)'
;MTIVLAVPASLDEHTFEQVLDQLAAAPADAKLLVDARHTKWSSPYGLASLLCLAQSRAERPGFTLPEESDTLSYWARAGFFRHAEQLFELHGHVPRGRQGESNVLLDLTPITGSADVHEVVGRIQQKAAQILTQELGLDPKATVGFAMTLSEVCQNIVEHAGRGGWVMVQTYKWARRLGRRVVQIAVCDAGLGFRQSLESLPGRIVDDRWDDAAALEEAVIKGVSRHRDRGRGQGLAGARRYVGRWDGKLSVRSGTARIAIVPSWDDDPPLAEKLAPFAGSQVLVTIPERLPPRDEP
;
A
#
# COMPACT_ATOMS: atom_id res chain seq x y z
N MET A 1 25.74 16.48 4.89
CA MET A 1 25.23 16.87 3.57
C MET A 1 23.78 16.45 3.50
N THR A 2 22.88 17.29 2.96
CA THR A 2 21.46 16.95 2.81
C THR A 2 21.19 16.53 1.37
N ILE A 3 20.62 15.35 1.17
CA ILE A 3 20.18 14.84 -0.13
C ILE A 3 18.70 15.14 -0.30
N VAL A 4 18.34 15.67 -1.46
CA VAL A 4 16.95 15.95 -1.82
C VAL A 4 16.39 14.76 -2.59
N LEU A 5 15.29 14.19 -2.11
CA LEU A 5 14.51 13.16 -2.80
C LEU A 5 13.31 13.85 -3.43
N ALA A 6 13.34 14.05 -4.75
CA ALA A 6 12.24 14.65 -5.47
C ALA A 6 11.07 13.67 -5.55
N VAL A 7 9.90 14.08 -5.04
CA VAL A 7 8.65 13.33 -5.20
C VAL A 7 8.09 13.63 -6.60
N PRO A 8 7.72 12.60 -7.39
CA PRO A 8 7.22 12.80 -8.75
C PRO A 8 5.89 13.56 -8.80
N ALA A 9 5.62 14.20 -9.95
CA ALA A 9 4.39 14.95 -10.18
C ALA A 9 3.11 14.11 -10.03
N SER A 10 3.16 12.84 -10.42
CA SER A 10 2.14 11.82 -10.13
C SER A 10 2.79 10.84 -9.17
N LEU A 11 2.23 10.65 -7.98
CA LEU A 11 2.76 9.75 -6.97
C LEU A 11 1.88 8.50 -6.83
N ASP A 12 2.33 7.38 -7.39
CA ASP A 12 1.66 6.08 -7.45
C ASP A 12 2.62 4.90 -7.30
N GLU A 13 2.13 3.67 -7.48
CA GLU A 13 2.91 2.44 -7.33
C GLU A 13 4.09 2.30 -8.29
N HIS A 14 4.08 2.99 -9.44
CA HIS A 14 5.17 2.91 -10.40
C HIS A 14 6.15 4.06 -10.19
N THR A 15 5.63 5.26 -9.99
CA THR A 15 6.44 6.48 -9.84
C THR A 15 7.13 6.55 -8.48
N PHE A 16 6.57 5.92 -7.44
CA PHE A 16 7.25 5.83 -6.14
C PHE A 16 8.60 5.10 -6.23
N GLU A 17 8.80 4.21 -7.20
CA GLU A 17 10.10 3.58 -7.48
C GLU A 17 11.20 4.61 -7.72
N GLN A 18 10.88 5.74 -8.36
CA GLN A 18 11.84 6.83 -8.62
C GLN A 18 12.32 7.48 -7.33
N VAL A 19 11.48 7.51 -6.28
CA VAL A 19 11.88 7.99 -4.94
C VAL A 19 12.83 7.00 -4.28
N LEU A 20 12.56 5.70 -4.45
CA LEU A 20 13.41 4.64 -3.92
C LEU A 20 14.75 4.54 -4.64
N ASP A 21 14.79 4.75 -5.96
CA ASP A 21 16.03 4.82 -6.73
C ASP A 21 16.93 5.97 -6.23
N GLN A 22 16.34 7.15 -6.00
CA GLN A 22 17.06 8.29 -5.43
C GLN A 22 17.56 7.98 -4.01
N LEU A 23 16.74 7.32 -3.19
CA LEU A 23 17.11 6.92 -1.83
C LEU A 23 18.23 5.87 -1.83
N ALA A 24 18.19 4.90 -2.74
CA ALA A 24 19.20 3.85 -2.87
C ALA A 24 20.55 4.40 -3.33
N ALA A 25 20.54 5.48 -4.13
CA ALA A 25 21.74 6.21 -4.53
C ALA A 25 22.29 7.14 -3.43
N ALA A 26 21.51 7.44 -2.39
CA ALA A 26 21.93 8.32 -1.31
C ALA A 26 22.86 7.59 -0.30
N PRO A 27 23.88 8.27 0.25
CA PRO A 27 24.66 7.72 1.35
C PRO A 27 23.79 7.36 2.56
N ALA A 28 24.11 6.27 3.25
CA ALA A 28 23.29 5.75 4.34
C ALA A 28 23.14 6.75 5.52
N ASP A 29 24.15 7.59 5.74
CA ASP A 29 24.27 8.62 6.77
C ASP A 29 23.82 10.02 6.31
N ALA A 30 23.34 10.15 5.06
CA ALA A 30 22.87 11.43 4.55
C ALA A 30 21.59 11.87 5.25
N LYS A 31 21.52 13.17 5.58
CA LYS A 31 20.25 13.81 5.93
C LYS A 31 19.38 13.86 4.68
N LEU A 32 18.10 13.59 4.83
CA LEU A 32 17.18 13.54 3.70
C LEU A 32 16.17 14.69 3.77
N LEU A 33 15.90 15.29 2.62
CA LEU A 33 14.78 16.20 2.40
C LEU A 33 13.89 15.60 1.31
N VAL A 34 12.69 15.17 1.67
CA VAL A 34 11.69 14.70 0.71
C VAL A 34 10.94 15.92 0.17
N ASP A 35 11.03 16.14 -1.13
CA ASP A 35 10.54 17.34 -1.79
C ASP A 35 9.27 17.07 -2.60
N ALA A 36 8.11 17.43 -2.05
CA ALA A 36 6.82 17.23 -2.71
C ALA A 36 6.26 18.48 -3.39
N ARG A 37 7.01 19.58 -3.50
CA ARG A 37 6.53 20.85 -4.06
C ARG A 37 5.90 20.70 -5.45
N HIS A 38 6.48 19.83 -6.28
CA HIS A 38 6.04 19.58 -7.65
C HIS A 38 5.02 18.44 -7.81
N THR A 39 4.61 17.82 -6.70
CA THR A 39 3.58 16.78 -6.72
C THR A 39 2.21 17.40 -7.00
N LYS A 40 1.55 16.91 -8.04
CA LYS A 40 0.23 17.38 -8.50
C LYS A 40 -0.88 16.36 -8.28
N TRP A 41 -0.51 15.10 -8.07
CA TRP A 41 -1.47 14.04 -7.80
C TRP A 41 -0.82 12.93 -6.99
N SER A 42 -1.61 12.23 -6.16
CA SER A 42 -1.12 11.09 -5.38
C SER A 42 -2.21 10.05 -5.19
N SER A 43 -1.81 8.79 -5.31
CA SER A 43 -2.65 7.64 -5.02
C SER A 43 -2.58 7.28 -3.53
N PRO A 44 -3.54 6.49 -3.02
CA PRO A 44 -3.44 5.85 -1.71
C PRO A 44 -2.10 5.13 -1.48
N TYR A 45 -1.60 4.43 -2.49
CA TYR A 45 -0.32 3.73 -2.42
C TYR A 45 0.83 4.70 -2.20
N GLY A 46 0.85 5.78 -2.97
CA GLY A 46 1.88 6.82 -2.88
C GLY A 46 1.99 7.44 -1.49
N LEU A 47 0.85 7.82 -0.90
CA LEU A 47 0.82 8.46 0.41
C LEU A 47 1.22 7.50 1.53
N ALA A 48 0.68 6.27 1.54
CA ALA A 48 1.04 5.26 2.53
C ALA A 48 2.53 4.93 2.46
N SER A 49 3.07 4.81 1.24
CA SER A 49 4.48 4.51 1.00
C SER A 49 5.43 5.61 1.46
N LEU A 50 5.06 6.90 1.31
CA LEU A 50 5.84 8.01 1.86
C LEU A 50 5.94 7.97 3.39
N LEU A 51 4.85 7.63 4.08
CA LEU A 51 4.88 7.47 5.54
C LEU A 51 5.77 6.28 5.94
N CYS A 52 5.69 5.16 5.22
CA CYS A 52 6.58 4.01 5.47
C CYS A 52 8.05 4.34 5.21
N LEU A 53 8.35 5.12 4.15
CA LEU A 53 9.71 5.59 3.89
C LEU A 53 10.25 6.34 5.10
N ALA A 54 9.52 7.33 5.62
CA ALA A 54 9.96 8.07 6.81
C ALA A 54 10.07 7.18 8.06
N GLN A 55 9.10 6.28 8.28
CA GLN A 55 9.11 5.35 9.41
C GLN A 55 10.28 4.36 9.38
N SER A 56 10.81 4.05 8.19
CA SER A 56 11.99 3.20 8.03
C SER A 56 13.31 3.91 8.42
N ARG A 57 13.32 5.24 8.51
CA ARG A 57 14.54 6.02 8.79
C ARG A 57 14.85 6.07 10.28
N ALA A 58 16.14 6.17 10.60
CA ALA A 58 16.60 6.40 11.97
C ALA A 58 16.45 7.88 12.39
N GLU A 59 16.72 8.80 11.46
CA GLU A 59 16.51 10.24 11.63
C GLU A 59 15.27 10.68 10.86
N ARG A 60 14.52 11.65 11.41
CA ARG A 60 13.33 12.21 10.75
C ARG A 60 13.75 13.00 9.51
N PRO A 61 13.34 12.59 8.30
CA PRO A 61 13.62 13.37 7.10
C PRO A 61 12.86 14.71 7.12
N GLY A 62 13.45 15.74 6.52
CA GLY A 62 12.70 16.95 6.17
C GLY A 62 11.65 16.66 5.11
N PHE A 63 10.56 17.43 5.08
CA PHE A 63 9.50 17.27 4.10
C PHE A 63 8.93 18.61 3.66
N THR A 64 9.03 18.93 2.36
CA THR A 64 8.31 20.09 1.80
C THR A 64 6.97 19.65 1.24
N LEU A 65 5.95 20.50 1.42
CA LEU A 65 4.57 20.19 1.05
C LEU A 65 4.32 20.46 -0.45
N PRO A 66 3.30 19.80 -1.06
CA PRO A 66 2.82 20.17 -2.38
C PRO A 66 2.43 21.63 -2.49
N GLU A 67 2.83 22.30 -3.58
CA GLU A 67 2.42 23.68 -3.87
C GLU A 67 1.05 23.75 -4.56
N GLU A 68 0.66 22.67 -5.25
CA GLU A 68 -0.63 22.56 -5.92
C GLU A 68 -1.77 22.47 -4.88
N SER A 69 -2.70 23.43 -4.91
CA SER A 69 -3.69 23.61 -3.85
C SER A 69 -4.65 22.43 -3.71
N ASP A 70 -5.01 21.80 -4.84
CA ASP A 70 -5.91 20.65 -4.86
C ASP A 70 -5.22 19.42 -4.25
N THR A 71 -3.95 19.20 -4.57
CA THR A 71 -3.12 18.13 -4.01
C THR A 71 -2.93 18.33 -2.52
N LEU A 72 -2.54 19.53 -2.10
CA LEU A 72 -2.36 19.90 -0.71
C LEU A 72 -3.64 19.70 0.11
N SER A 73 -4.78 20.16 -0.42
CA SER A 73 -6.10 19.99 0.22
C SER A 73 -6.52 18.52 0.27
N TYR A 74 -6.21 17.73 -0.76
CA TYR A 74 -6.45 16.30 -0.77
C TYR A 74 -5.61 15.57 0.29
N TRP A 75 -4.32 15.84 0.41
CA TRP A 75 -3.44 15.23 1.40
C TRP A 75 -3.90 15.53 2.84
N ALA A 76 -4.39 16.75 3.08
CA ALA A 76 -4.98 17.12 4.37
C ALA A 76 -6.26 16.30 4.67
N ARG A 77 -7.16 16.15 3.69
CA ARG A 77 -8.38 15.33 3.84
C ARG A 77 -8.08 13.85 3.98
N ALA A 78 -7.06 13.34 3.28
CA ALA A 78 -6.59 11.97 3.38
C ALA A 78 -5.92 11.65 4.73
N GLY A 79 -5.74 12.65 5.60
CA GLY A 79 -5.11 12.49 6.91
C GLY A 79 -3.58 12.40 6.87
N PHE A 80 -2.94 12.64 5.73
CA PHE A 80 -1.49 12.48 5.57
C PHE A 80 -0.71 13.33 6.56
N PHE A 81 -1.01 14.64 6.64
CA PHE A 81 -0.23 15.57 7.48
C PHE A 81 -0.33 15.28 8.97
N ARG A 82 -1.46 14.72 9.44
CA ARG A 82 -1.66 14.29 10.84
C ARG A 82 -0.63 13.25 11.27
N HIS A 83 -0.20 12.41 10.33
CA HIS A 83 0.77 11.34 10.59
C HIS A 83 2.18 11.77 10.20
N ALA A 84 2.30 12.55 9.12
CA ALA A 84 3.57 13.07 8.64
C ALA A 84 4.26 13.98 9.68
N GLU A 85 3.51 14.75 10.48
CA GLU A 85 4.07 15.59 11.55
C GLU A 85 4.81 14.82 12.65
N GLN A 86 4.64 13.50 12.73
CA GLN A 86 5.35 12.63 13.68
C GLN A 86 6.59 11.99 13.05
N LEU A 87 6.59 11.83 11.73
CA LEU A 87 7.61 11.11 10.97
C LEU A 87 8.58 12.03 10.22
N PHE A 88 8.16 13.23 9.87
CA PHE A 88 8.90 14.20 9.06
C PHE A 88 9.07 15.55 9.77
N GLU A 89 10.16 16.26 9.50
CA GLU A 89 10.27 17.68 9.80
C GLU A 89 9.56 18.49 8.69
N LEU A 90 8.33 18.91 8.94
CA LEU A 90 7.49 19.56 7.92
C LEU A 90 7.93 21.00 7.65
N HIS A 91 8.15 21.32 6.37
CA HIS A 91 8.53 22.63 5.87
C HIS A 91 7.40 23.23 5.02
N GLY A 92 6.61 24.10 5.64
CA GLY A 92 5.49 24.80 5.00
C GLY A 92 4.26 24.90 5.88
N HIS A 93 3.20 25.51 5.37
CA HIS A 93 1.94 25.64 6.10
C HIS A 93 1.01 24.45 5.80
N VAL A 94 0.77 23.61 6.80
CA VAL A 94 -0.25 22.55 6.73
C VAL A 94 -1.64 23.20 6.81
N PRO A 95 -2.52 23.01 5.82
CA PRO A 95 -3.89 23.53 5.89
C PRO A 95 -4.63 22.93 7.09
N ARG A 96 -5.43 23.76 7.77
CA ARG A 96 -6.39 23.26 8.77
C ARG A 96 -7.48 22.47 8.04
N GLY A 97 -7.42 21.15 8.12
CA GLY A 97 -8.39 20.27 7.46
C GLY A 97 -9.80 20.45 8.01
N ARG A 98 -10.81 20.33 7.14
CA ARG A 98 -12.20 20.09 7.58
C ARG A 98 -12.26 18.70 8.19
N GLN A 99 -12.60 18.61 9.48
CA GLN A 99 -12.93 17.34 10.11
C GLN A 99 -14.33 16.90 9.65
N GLY A 100 -14.42 15.81 8.90
CA GLY A 100 -15.69 15.21 8.48
C GLY A 100 -15.44 13.82 7.90
N GLU A 101 -16.30 12.87 8.22
CA GLU A 101 -16.21 11.52 7.65
C GLU A 101 -16.52 11.56 6.14
N SER A 102 -15.66 10.95 5.33
CA SER A 102 -15.87 10.79 3.90
C SER A 102 -16.63 9.50 3.61
N ASN A 103 -17.57 9.51 2.66
CA ASN A 103 -18.23 8.29 2.17
C ASN A 103 -17.42 7.59 1.08
N VAL A 104 -16.48 8.28 0.44
CA VAL A 104 -15.72 7.80 -0.73
C VAL A 104 -14.28 7.41 -0.40
N LEU A 105 -13.87 7.57 0.86
CA LEU A 105 -12.48 7.42 1.29
C LEU A 105 -12.42 6.90 2.74
N LEU A 106 -11.48 6.00 2.99
CA LEU A 106 -10.92 5.73 4.30
C LEU A 106 -9.57 6.45 4.35
N ASP A 107 -9.48 7.47 5.20
CA ASP A 107 -8.26 8.23 5.44
C ASP A 107 -7.11 7.30 5.86
N LEU A 108 -5.87 7.78 5.71
CA LEU A 108 -4.68 7.07 6.20
C LEU A 108 -4.89 6.68 7.66
N THR A 109 -4.99 5.38 7.88
CA THR A 109 -5.28 4.79 9.17
C THR A 109 -4.06 3.98 9.61
N PRO A 110 -3.49 4.27 10.80
CA PRO A 110 -2.35 3.53 11.31
C PRO A 110 -2.77 2.10 11.68
N ILE A 111 -1.96 1.13 11.29
CA ILE A 111 -2.03 -0.26 11.73
C ILE A 111 -0.91 -0.44 12.75
N THR A 112 -1.27 -0.43 14.03
CA THR A 112 -0.31 -0.57 15.14
C THR A 112 -0.64 -1.82 15.95
N GLY A 113 0.39 -2.45 16.54
CA GLY A 113 0.23 -3.67 17.33
C GLY A 113 -0.32 -3.46 18.75
N SER A 114 -1.08 -2.40 19.01
CA SER A 114 -1.69 -2.17 20.32
C SER A 114 -2.85 -3.16 20.57
N ALA A 115 -3.37 -3.22 21.79
CA ALA A 115 -4.38 -4.19 22.23
C ALA A 115 -5.69 -4.21 21.40
N ASP A 116 -5.90 -3.26 20.47
CA ASP A 116 -7.15 -3.04 19.74
C ASP A 116 -7.09 -3.34 18.23
N VAL A 117 -6.17 -4.20 17.80
CA VAL A 117 -6.04 -4.61 16.38
C VAL A 117 -7.38 -5.08 15.79
N HIS A 118 -8.17 -5.83 16.56
CA HIS A 118 -9.47 -6.32 16.11
C HIS A 118 -10.46 -5.19 15.85
N GLU A 119 -10.46 -4.12 16.67
CA GLU A 119 -11.32 -2.96 16.46
C GLU A 119 -10.85 -2.15 15.25
N VAL A 120 -9.54 -1.87 15.15
CA VAL A 120 -8.96 -1.12 14.02
C VAL A 120 -9.26 -1.84 12.71
N VAL A 121 -8.98 -3.14 12.65
CA VAL A 121 -9.26 -3.99 11.49
C VAL A 121 -10.76 -4.06 11.20
N GLY A 122 -11.61 -4.21 12.22
CA GLY A 122 -13.07 -4.22 12.06
C GLY A 122 -13.61 -2.91 11.46
N ARG A 123 -13.07 -1.76 11.87
CA ARG A 123 -13.42 -0.45 11.30
C ARG A 123 -12.96 -0.30 9.85
N ILE A 124 -11.72 -0.71 9.55
CA ILE A 124 -11.19 -0.73 8.18
C ILE A 124 -12.08 -1.60 7.30
N GLN A 125 -12.46 -2.78 7.79
CA GLN A 125 -13.33 -3.73 7.12
C GLN A 125 -14.70 -3.14 6.80
N GLN A 126 -15.36 -2.55 7.81
CA GLN A 126 -16.68 -1.95 7.67
C GLN A 126 -16.66 -0.80 6.66
N LYS A 127 -15.65 0.08 6.73
CA LYS A 127 -15.55 1.23 5.83
C LYS A 127 -15.25 0.80 4.39
N ALA A 128 -14.35 -0.15 4.19
CA ALA A 128 -14.04 -0.64 2.85
C ALA A 128 -15.24 -1.35 2.21
N ALA A 129 -16.00 -2.16 2.97
CA ALA A 129 -17.23 -2.79 2.50
C ALA A 129 -18.30 -1.74 2.12
N GLN A 130 -18.45 -0.68 2.92
CA GLN A 130 -19.34 0.43 2.61
C GLN A 130 -18.95 1.08 1.28
N ILE A 131 -17.67 1.41 1.09
CA ILE A 131 -17.16 2.04 -0.14
C ILE A 131 -17.42 1.14 -1.35
N LEU A 132 -17.07 -0.14 -1.27
CA LEU A 132 -17.28 -1.09 -2.37
C LEU A 132 -18.76 -1.25 -2.75
N THR A 133 -19.65 -1.25 -1.76
CA THR A 133 -21.10 -1.40 -1.99
C THR A 133 -21.70 -0.11 -2.57
N GLN A 134 -21.40 1.04 -1.98
CA GLN A 134 -22.02 2.32 -2.34
C GLN A 134 -21.42 2.92 -3.62
N GLU A 135 -20.11 2.78 -3.84
CA GLU A 135 -19.42 3.45 -4.94
C GLU A 135 -19.22 2.58 -6.18
N LEU A 136 -19.06 1.26 -6.00
CA LEU A 136 -18.91 0.32 -7.12
C LEU A 136 -20.15 -0.55 -7.36
N GLY A 137 -21.17 -0.46 -6.51
CA GLY A 137 -22.40 -1.25 -6.65
C GLY A 137 -22.18 -2.75 -6.44
N LEU A 138 -21.17 -3.15 -5.67
CA LEU A 138 -20.89 -4.58 -5.43
C LEU A 138 -21.93 -5.19 -4.48
N ASP A 139 -22.28 -6.45 -4.72
CA ASP A 139 -23.13 -7.23 -3.81
C ASP A 139 -22.49 -7.29 -2.41
N PRO A 140 -23.22 -7.00 -1.31
CA PRO A 140 -22.69 -7.08 0.04
C PRO A 140 -22.01 -8.42 0.37
N LYS A 141 -22.53 -9.56 -0.13
CA LYS A 141 -21.92 -10.89 0.05
C LYS A 141 -20.56 -10.99 -0.62
N ALA A 142 -20.35 -10.27 -1.72
CA ALA A 142 -19.03 -10.18 -2.35
C ALA A 142 -18.05 -9.42 -1.46
N THR A 143 -18.48 -8.32 -0.84
CA THR A 143 -17.59 -7.48 -0.02
C THR A 143 -17.03 -8.20 1.21
N VAL A 144 -17.66 -9.26 1.70
CA VAL A 144 -17.19 -10.07 2.84
C VAL A 144 -15.82 -10.70 2.58
N GLY A 145 -15.61 -11.28 1.39
CA GLY A 145 -14.33 -11.91 1.05
C GLY A 145 -13.19 -10.90 0.91
N PHE A 146 -13.53 -9.70 0.45
CA PHE A 146 -12.60 -8.57 0.39
C PHE A 146 -12.21 -8.10 1.79
N ALA A 147 -13.21 -7.88 2.63
CA ALA A 147 -13.08 -7.51 4.02
C ALA A 147 -12.12 -8.45 4.78
N MET A 148 -12.34 -9.76 4.67
CA MET A 148 -11.48 -10.78 5.28
C MET A 148 -10.04 -10.71 4.75
N THR A 149 -9.86 -10.52 3.44
CA THR A 149 -8.54 -10.36 2.83
C THR A 149 -7.80 -9.16 3.41
N LEU A 150 -8.46 -8.01 3.52
CA LEU A 150 -7.87 -6.79 4.04
C LEU A 150 -7.47 -6.96 5.50
N SER A 151 -8.30 -7.64 6.30
CA SER A 151 -8.00 -8.00 7.69
C SER A 151 -6.73 -8.84 7.81
N GLU A 152 -6.56 -9.86 6.96
CA GLU A 152 -5.38 -10.72 6.97
C GLU A 152 -4.11 -9.95 6.59
N VAL A 153 -4.18 -9.07 5.58
CA VAL A 153 -3.02 -8.23 5.20
C VAL A 153 -2.66 -7.26 6.33
N CYS A 154 -3.65 -6.68 7.02
CA CYS A 154 -3.40 -5.81 8.17
C CYS A 154 -2.84 -6.59 9.38
N GLN A 155 -3.33 -7.81 9.63
CA GLN A 155 -2.80 -8.67 10.69
C GLN A 155 -1.35 -9.06 10.43
N ASN A 156 -0.96 -9.32 9.17
CA ASN A 156 0.43 -9.57 8.81
C ASN A 156 1.35 -8.41 9.22
N ILE A 157 0.89 -7.16 9.10
CA ILE A 157 1.67 -6.00 9.57
C ILE A 157 1.87 -6.06 11.07
N VAL A 158 0.81 -6.30 11.84
CA VAL A 158 0.88 -6.41 13.30
C VAL A 158 1.84 -7.51 13.73
N GLU A 159 1.79 -8.66 13.07
CA GLU A 159 2.56 -9.84 13.44
C GLU A 159 4.01 -9.81 12.97
N HIS A 160 4.31 -9.08 11.88
CA HIS A 160 5.59 -9.20 11.18
C HIS A 160 6.32 -7.89 10.95
N ALA A 161 5.64 -6.74 10.89
CA ALA A 161 6.30 -5.50 10.55
C ALA A 161 7.20 -4.99 11.68
N GLY A 162 6.82 -5.20 12.94
CA GLY A 162 7.52 -4.70 14.12
C GLY A 162 7.49 -3.17 14.30
N ARG A 163 7.29 -2.39 13.23
CA ARG A 163 7.18 -0.92 13.22
C ARG A 163 5.77 -0.40 12.91
N GLY A 164 4.80 -1.29 12.71
CA GLY A 164 3.45 -0.94 12.27
C GLY A 164 3.38 -0.56 10.78
N GLY A 165 2.26 -0.02 10.35
CA GLY A 165 2.02 0.36 8.96
C GLY A 165 0.79 1.24 8.79
N TRP A 166 0.33 1.36 7.55
CA TRP A 166 -0.73 2.26 7.12
C TRP A 166 -1.67 1.54 6.17
N VAL A 167 -2.98 1.81 6.30
CA VAL A 167 -3.97 1.48 5.28
C VAL A 167 -4.68 2.73 4.80
N MET A 168 -4.99 2.77 3.51
CA MET A 168 -5.84 3.77 2.90
C MET A 168 -6.72 3.13 1.84
N VAL A 169 -7.99 3.54 1.77
CA VAL A 169 -8.95 3.10 0.76
C VAL A 169 -9.52 4.33 0.08
N GLN A 170 -9.58 4.35 -1.24
CA GLN A 170 -10.19 5.45 -1.96
C GLN A 170 -10.85 4.99 -3.25
N THR A 171 -12.00 5.58 -3.56
CA THR A 171 -12.61 5.51 -4.89
C THR A 171 -12.20 6.71 -5.73
N TYR A 172 -11.85 6.49 -7.00
CA TYR A 172 -11.74 7.57 -7.99
C TYR A 172 -11.99 7.05 -9.42
N LYS A 173 -12.26 7.95 -10.36
CA LYS A 173 -12.56 7.60 -11.75
C LYS A 173 -11.28 7.53 -12.59
N TRP A 174 -10.94 6.36 -13.09
CA TRP A 174 -9.82 6.19 -14.02
C TRP A 174 -10.21 6.57 -15.45
N ALA A 175 -10.34 7.87 -15.70
CA ALA A 175 -10.79 8.37 -17.00
C ALA A 175 -9.92 7.92 -18.19
N ARG A 176 -8.59 7.80 -17.99
CA ARG A 176 -7.63 7.48 -19.07
C ARG A 176 -7.29 5.99 -19.22
N ARG A 177 -7.37 5.19 -18.15
CA ARG A 177 -7.08 3.73 -18.19
C ARG A 177 -8.32 2.92 -18.53
N LEU A 178 -9.35 3.02 -17.69
CA LEU A 178 -10.53 2.15 -17.76
C LEU A 178 -11.84 2.88 -18.12
N GLY A 179 -11.87 4.21 -18.08
CA GLY A 179 -13.09 5.00 -18.24
C GLY A 179 -14.11 4.87 -17.10
N ARG A 180 -13.89 3.99 -16.13
CA ARG A 180 -14.81 3.63 -15.03
C ARG A 180 -14.24 3.95 -13.65
N ARG A 181 -15.07 3.85 -12.61
CA ARG A 181 -14.60 3.99 -11.23
C ARG A 181 -13.72 2.82 -10.83
N VAL A 182 -12.76 3.08 -9.96
CA VAL A 182 -11.97 2.04 -9.30
C VAL A 182 -11.91 2.35 -7.81
N VAL A 183 -11.85 1.31 -7.00
CA VAL A 183 -11.44 1.39 -5.60
C VAL A 183 -10.00 0.91 -5.51
N GLN A 184 -9.15 1.73 -4.92
CA GLN A 184 -7.77 1.39 -4.63
C GLN A 184 -7.59 1.27 -3.12
N ILE A 185 -7.01 0.14 -2.70
CA ILE A 185 -6.66 -0.15 -1.31
C ILE A 185 -5.16 -0.32 -1.24
N ALA A 186 -4.51 0.51 -0.45
CA ALA A 186 -3.09 0.42 -0.16
C ALA A 186 -2.89 0.01 1.28
N VAL A 187 -2.04 -0.98 1.51
CA VAL A 187 -1.62 -1.42 2.84
C VAL A 187 -0.10 -1.51 2.82
N CYS A 188 0.58 -0.68 3.60
CA CYS A 188 2.04 -0.58 3.57
C CYS A 188 2.61 -0.62 4.99
N ASP A 189 3.76 -1.25 5.17
CA ASP A 189 4.51 -1.26 6.42
C ASP A 189 6.00 -0.96 6.18
N ALA A 190 6.68 -0.48 7.21
CA ALA A 190 8.12 -0.22 7.21
C ALA A 190 8.91 -1.31 7.95
N GLY A 191 8.44 -2.55 7.87
CA GLY A 191 8.96 -3.68 8.64
C GLY A 191 10.11 -4.44 8.01
N LEU A 192 10.24 -5.72 8.37
CA LEU A 192 11.34 -6.59 7.95
C LEU A 192 11.17 -7.15 6.52
N GLY A 193 9.95 -7.12 5.99
CA GLY A 193 9.62 -7.65 4.66
C GLY A 193 9.47 -9.18 4.61
N PHE A 194 9.09 -9.69 3.44
CA PHE A 194 8.71 -11.10 3.26
C PHE A 194 9.89 -12.06 3.39
N ARG A 195 11.03 -11.72 2.77
CA ARG A 195 12.24 -12.56 2.80
C ARG A 195 12.70 -12.84 4.23
N GLN A 196 13.00 -11.79 4.99
CA GLN A 196 13.46 -11.95 6.38
C GLN A 196 12.41 -12.63 7.26
N SER A 197 11.12 -12.35 7.04
CA SER A 197 10.03 -13.02 7.76
C SER A 197 10.02 -14.53 7.51
N LEU A 198 10.18 -14.96 6.25
CA LEU A 198 10.22 -16.38 5.88
C LEU A 198 11.54 -17.07 6.24
N GLU A 199 12.65 -16.35 6.30
CA GLU A 199 13.95 -16.87 6.78
C GLU A 199 13.89 -17.24 8.27
N SER A 200 13.01 -16.60 9.04
CA SER A 200 12.80 -16.92 10.46
C SER A 200 12.08 -18.27 10.70
N LEU A 201 11.64 -18.97 9.64
CA LEU A 201 11.01 -20.28 9.75
C LEU A 201 11.98 -21.36 10.24
N PRO A 202 11.64 -22.12 11.30
CA PRO A 202 12.44 -23.26 11.71
C PRO A 202 12.62 -24.28 10.58
N GLY A 203 13.88 -24.61 10.27
CA GLY A 203 14.24 -25.55 9.21
C GLY A 203 14.23 -24.97 7.79
N ARG A 204 14.07 -23.65 7.61
CA ARG A 204 14.29 -23.01 6.30
C ARG A 204 15.77 -23.13 5.92
N ILE A 205 16.01 -23.73 4.76
CA ILE A 205 17.34 -23.73 4.13
C ILE A 205 17.38 -22.52 3.20
N VAL A 206 18.32 -21.61 3.46
CA VAL A 206 18.64 -20.47 2.60
C VAL A 206 19.76 -20.93 1.67
N ASP A 207 19.46 -21.07 0.39
CA ASP A 207 20.44 -21.37 -0.66
C ASP A 207 20.67 -20.13 -1.56
N ASP A 208 21.56 -20.24 -2.54
CA ASP A 208 21.91 -19.13 -3.43
C ASP A 208 20.75 -18.64 -4.31
N ARG A 209 19.64 -19.40 -4.39
CA ARG A 209 18.43 -19.03 -5.13
C ARG A 209 17.38 -18.35 -4.25
N TRP A 210 17.65 -18.22 -2.96
CA TRP A 210 16.76 -17.56 -2.03
C TRP A 210 16.98 -16.04 -2.04
N ASP A 211 16.10 -15.34 -2.75
CA ASP A 211 16.06 -13.88 -2.83
C ASP A 211 14.66 -13.33 -2.52
N ASP A 212 14.49 -12.01 -2.68
CA ASP A 212 13.21 -11.35 -2.41
C ASP A 212 12.10 -11.80 -3.37
N ALA A 213 12.44 -12.12 -4.62
CA ALA A 213 11.47 -12.61 -5.60
C ALA A 213 10.99 -14.02 -5.24
N ALA A 214 11.90 -14.92 -4.88
CA ALA A 214 11.59 -16.28 -4.41
C ALA A 214 10.73 -16.24 -3.14
N ALA A 215 11.04 -15.35 -2.20
CA ALA A 215 10.25 -15.17 -0.98
C ALA A 215 8.83 -14.67 -1.27
N LEU A 216 8.69 -13.70 -2.17
CA LEU A 216 7.37 -13.22 -2.60
C LEU A 216 6.58 -14.32 -3.33
N GLU A 217 7.22 -15.13 -4.17
CA GLU A 217 6.57 -16.23 -4.86
C GLU A 217 6.03 -17.27 -3.86
N GLU A 218 6.85 -17.66 -2.86
CA GLU A 218 6.40 -18.56 -1.81
C GLU A 218 5.22 -18.01 -1.01
N ALA A 219 5.25 -16.73 -0.64
CA ALA A 219 4.20 -16.13 0.17
C ALA A 219 2.90 -15.88 -0.62
N VAL A 220 3.00 -15.29 -1.81
CA VAL A 220 1.85 -14.78 -2.57
C VAL A 220 1.24 -15.88 -3.45
N ILE A 221 2.07 -16.71 -4.09
CA ILE A 221 1.61 -17.74 -5.03
C ILE A 221 1.35 -19.05 -4.30
N LYS A 222 2.32 -19.50 -3.48
CA LYS A 222 2.24 -20.79 -2.77
C LYS A 222 1.52 -20.70 -1.42
N GLY A 223 1.31 -19.49 -0.89
CA GLY A 223 0.59 -19.27 0.37
C GLY A 223 1.36 -19.69 1.62
N VAL A 224 2.70 -19.72 1.56
CA VAL A 224 3.55 -20.11 2.68
C VAL A 224 3.56 -18.99 3.73
N SER A 225 3.35 -19.35 5.00
CA SER A 225 3.43 -18.44 6.15
C SER A 225 4.39 -18.97 7.20
N ARG A 226 4.99 -18.07 8.00
CA ARG A 226 5.90 -18.46 9.09
C ARG A 226 5.20 -19.18 10.26
N HIS A 227 3.89 -19.01 10.39
CA HIS A 227 3.06 -19.66 11.41
C HIS A 227 2.33 -20.85 10.77
N ARG A 228 2.49 -22.05 11.34
CA ARG A 228 1.98 -23.33 10.76
C ARG A 228 0.57 -23.72 11.23
N ASP A 229 -0.19 -22.80 11.84
CA ASP A 229 -1.53 -23.11 12.36
C ASP A 229 -2.56 -23.30 11.24
N ARG A 230 -3.58 -24.14 11.51
CA ARG A 230 -4.72 -24.37 10.60
C ARG A 230 -5.42 -23.04 10.30
N GLY A 231 -5.31 -22.54 9.06
CA GLY A 231 -5.90 -21.28 8.60
C GLY A 231 -4.90 -20.17 8.24
N ARG A 232 -3.62 -20.30 8.65
CA ARG A 232 -2.55 -19.35 8.30
C ARG A 232 -2.12 -19.48 6.82
N GLY A 233 -1.64 -18.39 6.23
CA GLY A 233 -1.24 -18.35 4.80
C GLY A 233 -2.43 -18.30 3.81
N GLN A 234 -3.67 -18.36 4.30
CA GLN A 234 -4.87 -18.25 3.46
C GLN A 234 -5.22 -16.81 3.09
N GLY A 235 -4.70 -15.80 3.80
CA GLY A 235 -5.01 -14.40 3.57
C GLY A 235 -4.66 -13.90 2.17
N LEU A 236 -3.38 -13.99 1.79
CA LEU A 236 -2.91 -13.59 0.44
C LEU A 236 -3.44 -14.52 -0.66
N ALA A 237 -3.55 -15.82 -0.40
CA ALA A 237 -4.17 -16.76 -1.34
C ALA A 237 -5.68 -16.49 -1.54
N GLY A 238 -6.36 -16.03 -0.48
CA GLY A 238 -7.75 -15.56 -0.49
C GLY A 238 -7.88 -14.25 -1.26
N ALA A 239 -6.96 -13.30 -1.02
CA ALA A 239 -6.84 -12.05 -1.76
C ALA A 239 -6.77 -12.30 -3.26
N ARG A 240 -5.83 -13.15 -3.68
CA ARG A 240 -5.63 -13.53 -5.09
C ARG A 240 -6.87 -14.13 -5.71
N ARG A 241 -7.49 -15.12 -5.04
CA ARG A 241 -8.74 -15.75 -5.52
C ARG A 241 -9.89 -14.75 -5.61
N TYR A 242 -9.98 -13.83 -4.65
CA TYR A 242 -11.01 -12.82 -4.64
C TYR A 242 -10.80 -11.83 -5.80
N VAL A 243 -9.63 -11.19 -5.86
CA VAL A 243 -9.26 -10.20 -6.87
C VAL A 243 -9.44 -10.73 -8.29
N GLY A 244 -9.05 -11.99 -8.56
CA GLY A 244 -9.27 -12.63 -9.86
C GLY A 244 -10.75 -12.74 -10.27
N ARG A 245 -11.69 -12.93 -9.32
CA ARG A 245 -13.14 -12.96 -9.62
C ARG A 245 -13.73 -11.58 -9.96
N TRP A 246 -13.00 -10.51 -9.67
CA TRP A 246 -13.44 -9.14 -9.84
C TRP A 246 -12.70 -8.40 -10.94
N ASP A 247 -11.94 -9.11 -11.78
CA ASP A 247 -11.07 -8.49 -12.79
C ASP A 247 -10.19 -7.40 -12.14
N GLY A 248 -9.74 -7.67 -10.92
CA GLY A 248 -8.95 -6.74 -10.12
C GLY A 248 -7.46 -6.98 -10.26
N LYS A 249 -6.67 -6.03 -9.74
CA LYS A 249 -5.22 -6.14 -9.60
C LYS A 249 -4.85 -6.36 -8.14
N LEU A 250 -3.91 -7.26 -7.89
CA LEU A 250 -3.20 -7.40 -6.62
C LEU A 250 -1.72 -7.22 -6.91
N SER A 251 -1.04 -6.30 -6.23
CA SER A 251 0.41 -6.14 -6.30
C SER A 251 1.01 -6.17 -4.90
N VAL A 252 2.10 -6.90 -4.73
CA VAL A 252 2.84 -7.03 -3.47
C VAL A 252 4.30 -6.76 -3.77
N ARG A 253 4.86 -5.73 -3.12
CA ARG A 253 6.25 -5.31 -3.21
C ARG A 253 6.94 -5.48 -1.87
N SER A 254 8.15 -6.02 -1.86
CA SER A 254 9.00 -6.15 -0.66
C SER A 254 10.46 -6.34 -1.08
N GLY A 255 11.39 -5.73 -0.33
CA GLY A 255 12.81 -5.80 -0.67
C GLY A 255 13.07 -5.21 -2.05
N THR A 256 13.72 -5.98 -2.94
CA THR A 256 14.06 -5.58 -4.32
C THR A 256 13.12 -6.18 -5.38
N ALA A 257 11.94 -6.67 -5.00
CA ALA A 257 11.04 -7.36 -5.91
C ALA A 257 9.57 -6.96 -5.72
N ARG A 258 8.78 -7.18 -6.78
CA ARG A 258 7.32 -7.00 -6.80
C ARG A 258 6.65 -8.10 -7.60
N ILE A 259 5.65 -8.74 -7.01
CA ILE A 259 4.76 -9.69 -7.70
C ILE A 259 3.39 -9.04 -7.89
N ALA A 260 2.78 -9.25 -9.06
CA ALA A 260 1.44 -8.79 -9.37
C ALA A 260 0.59 -9.88 -10.01
N ILE A 261 -0.69 -9.91 -9.63
CA ILE A 261 -1.77 -10.58 -10.34
C ILE A 261 -2.40 -9.50 -11.22
N VAL A 262 -2.10 -9.59 -12.50
CA VAL A 262 -2.33 -8.53 -13.48
C VAL A 262 -3.60 -8.89 -14.28
N PRO A 263 -4.66 -8.08 -14.22
CA PRO A 263 -5.86 -8.25 -15.03
C PRO A 263 -5.60 -7.81 -16.48
N SER A 264 -6.54 -8.12 -17.39
CA SER A 264 -6.35 -7.85 -18.83
C SER A 264 -6.30 -6.37 -19.22
N TRP A 265 -6.67 -5.47 -18.31
CA TRP A 265 -6.65 -4.02 -18.52
C TRP A 265 -5.40 -3.32 -17.97
N ASP A 266 -4.49 -4.07 -17.36
CA ASP A 266 -3.22 -3.54 -16.85
C ASP A 266 -2.07 -4.24 -17.59
N ASP A 267 -1.00 -3.50 -17.86
CA ASP A 267 0.17 -3.96 -18.61
C ASP A 267 1.38 -4.19 -17.69
N ASP A 268 1.19 -4.14 -16.37
CA ASP A 268 2.25 -4.40 -15.41
C ASP A 268 2.87 -5.80 -15.60
N PRO A 269 4.19 -5.95 -15.41
CA PRO A 269 4.79 -7.27 -15.41
C PRO A 269 4.32 -8.06 -14.18
N PRO A 270 3.99 -9.36 -14.31
CA PRO A 270 3.61 -10.20 -13.17
C PRO A 270 4.70 -10.34 -12.11
N LEU A 271 5.97 -10.19 -12.50
CA LEU A 271 7.13 -10.16 -11.63
C LEU A 271 8.08 -9.06 -12.10
N ALA A 272 8.48 -8.18 -11.18
CA ALA A 272 9.56 -7.23 -11.37
C ALA A 272 10.64 -7.47 -10.32
N GLU A 273 11.89 -7.48 -10.76
CA GLU A 273 13.07 -7.78 -9.94
C GLU A 273 14.09 -6.64 -10.08
N LYS A 274 15.13 -6.67 -9.25
CA LYS A 274 16.22 -5.68 -9.25
C LYS A 274 15.73 -4.25 -9.04
N LEU A 275 14.63 -4.10 -8.30
CA LEU A 275 14.11 -2.80 -7.89
C LEU A 275 14.99 -2.25 -6.77
N ALA A 276 15.00 -0.94 -6.58
CA ALA A 276 15.62 -0.34 -5.41
C ALA A 276 15.06 -0.96 -4.12
N PRO A 277 15.86 -1.17 -3.07
CA PRO A 277 15.40 -1.81 -1.85
C PRO A 277 14.34 -0.95 -1.15
N PHE A 278 13.27 -1.60 -0.69
CA PHE A 278 12.28 -1.03 0.21
C PHE A 278 12.22 -1.83 1.51
N ALA A 279 12.22 -1.13 2.64
CA ALA A 279 12.05 -1.75 3.96
C ALA A 279 10.56 -2.04 4.21
N GLY A 280 10.23 -3.31 4.46
CA GLY A 280 8.86 -3.74 4.76
C GLY A 280 8.14 -4.29 3.54
N SER A 281 6.84 -4.07 3.49
CA SER A 281 6.01 -4.49 2.37
C SER A 281 4.97 -3.46 1.96
N GLN A 282 4.60 -3.49 0.69
CA GLN A 282 3.57 -2.63 0.11
C GLN A 282 2.61 -3.50 -0.69
N VAL A 283 1.35 -3.53 -0.25
CA VAL A 283 0.27 -4.27 -0.89
C VAL A 283 -0.70 -3.28 -1.51
N LEU A 284 -1.00 -3.49 -2.79
CA LEU A 284 -1.97 -2.74 -3.56
C LEU A 284 -3.07 -3.68 -4.05
N VAL A 285 -4.32 -3.33 -3.78
CA VAL A 285 -5.47 -3.96 -4.41
C VAL A 285 -6.24 -2.90 -5.19
N THR A 286 -6.50 -3.15 -6.47
CA THR A 286 -7.36 -2.30 -7.30
C THR A 286 -8.55 -3.11 -7.78
N ILE A 287 -9.76 -2.61 -7.54
CA ILE A 287 -11.01 -3.23 -7.94
C ILE A 287 -11.75 -2.25 -8.85
N PRO A 288 -11.98 -2.58 -10.13
CA PRO A 288 -12.76 -1.74 -10.99
C PRO A 288 -14.27 -1.91 -10.78
N GLU A 289 -15.02 -0.88 -11.13
CA GLU A 289 -16.47 -0.94 -11.29
C GLU A 289 -16.84 -2.01 -12.32
N ARG A 290 -17.85 -2.84 -12.01
CA ARG A 290 -18.36 -3.81 -12.97
C ARG A 290 -19.04 -3.08 -14.11
N LEU A 291 -18.66 -3.45 -15.33
CA LEU A 291 -19.49 -3.15 -16.49
C LEU A 291 -20.69 -4.10 -16.44
N PRO A 292 -21.91 -3.63 -16.78
CA PRO A 292 -23.00 -4.56 -17.04
C PRO A 292 -22.57 -5.58 -18.10
N PRO A 293 -23.02 -6.84 -18.02
CA PRO A 293 -22.78 -7.79 -19.10
C PRO A 293 -23.20 -7.12 -20.41
N ARG A 294 -22.33 -7.16 -21.42
CA ARG A 294 -22.72 -6.73 -22.77
C ARG A 294 -23.83 -7.67 -23.20
N ASP A 295 -25.00 -7.12 -23.52
CA ASP A 295 -25.97 -7.86 -24.32
C ASP A 295 -25.26 -8.21 -25.63
N GLU A 296 -24.91 -9.48 -25.80
CA GLU A 296 -24.44 -9.98 -27.09
C GLU A 296 -25.64 -9.88 -28.06
N PRO A 297 -25.44 -9.30 -29.27
CA PRO A 297 -26.50 -9.21 -30.27
C PRO A 297 -26.91 -10.58 -30.81
#